data_AF-A0A7H5R7B4-F1
#
_entry.id   AF-A0A7H5R7B4-F1
#
_cell.length_a   1.000
_cell.length_b   1.000
_cell.length_c   1.000
_cell.angle_alpha   90.00
_cell.angle_beta   90.00
_cell.angle_gamma   90.00
#
_symmetry.space_group_name_H-M   'P 1'
#
loop_
_entity.id
_entity.type
_entity.pdbx_description
1 polymer ?
#
loop_
_entity_poly.entity_id
_entity_poly.type
_entity_poly.pdbx_seq_one_letter_code
_entity_poly.pdbx_strand_id
1 'polypeptide(L)'
;MTKQPDWEAIERAYRAGVLSVREIAAAHEVSHTAINKRAKRDGWDRDLKAKIKAKADALVSKREVSTEVSSKQAETEREIIELNAEVIANIRMAHRGDISRSRRLTNKLLDELEGLTDNRGLFEELGELMRNPDDNGQDKRNDLYNKIIDLPGRTKTMKELAETLKTLVALERQAYDLDAKQGGSEEDTLSKLMDELSKDA
;
A
#
# COMPACT_ATOMS: atom_id res chain seq x y z
N MET A 1 29.22 15.41 13.40
CA MET A 1 28.58 16.59 12.76
C MET A 1 27.17 16.19 12.39
N THR A 2 26.16 16.61 13.15
CA THR A 2 24.75 16.35 12.82
C THR A 2 24.39 17.16 11.57
N LYS A 3 24.15 16.49 10.45
CA LYS A 3 23.64 17.12 9.23
C LYS A 3 22.35 17.85 9.60
N GLN A 4 22.30 19.16 9.35
CA GLN A 4 21.05 19.90 9.49
C GLN A 4 20.03 19.32 8.50
N PRO A 5 18.78 19.09 8.94
CA PRO A 5 17.73 18.66 8.02
C PRO A 5 17.52 19.68 6.91
N ASP A 6 17.39 19.21 5.68
CA ASP A 6 17.03 20.03 4.53
C ASP A 6 15.56 20.44 4.63
N TRP A 7 15.32 21.52 5.36
CA TRP A 7 13.98 22.04 5.62
C TRP A 7 13.27 22.53 4.36
N GLU A 8 14.01 22.92 3.33
CA GLU A 8 13.45 23.40 2.06
C GLU A 8 12.94 22.23 1.19
N ALA A 9 13.66 21.10 1.18
CA ALA A 9 13.15 19.85 0.59
C ALA A 9 11.92 19.31 1.35
N ILE A 10 11.96 19.35 2.69
CA ILE A 10 10.83 18.93 3.54
C ILE A 10 9.60 19.83 3.31
N GLU A 11 9.78 21.15 3.21
CA GLU A 11 8.70 22.10 2.93
C GLU A 11 8.03 21.79 1.59
N ARG A 12 8.82 21.58 0.54
CA ARG A 12 8.33 21.22 -0.80
C ARG A 12 7.53 19.92 -0.77
N ALA A 13 8.05 18.87 -0.14
CA ALA A 13 7.36 17.59 -0.01
C ALA A 13 6.09 17.68 0.86
N TYR A 14 6.12 18.49 1.93
CA TYR A 14 4.97 18.70 2.80
C TYR A 14 3.85 19.44 2.07
N ARG A 15 4.19 20.54 1.39
CA ARG A 15 3.24 21.31 0.59
C ARG A 15 2.69 20.48 -0.55
N ALA A 16 3.55 19.68 -1.22
CA ALA A 16 3.21 18.73 -2.30
C ALA A 16 2.00 17.84 -1.93
N GLY A 17 1.86 17.49 -0.65
CA GLY A 17 0.69 16.82 -0.12
C GLY A 17 0.52 15.36 -0.54
N VAL A 18 1.34 14.88 -1.47
CA VAL A 18 1.34 13.51 -2.03
C VAL A 18 1.83 12.47 -1.03
N LEU A 19 2.91 12.77 -0.31
CA LEU A 19 3.47 11.89 0.72
C LEU A 19 2.84 12.18 2.08
N SER A 20 2.62 11.16 2.89
CA SER A 20 2.28 11.35 4.30
C SER A 20 3.45 12.00 5.03
N VAL A 21 3.15 12.75 6.10
CA VAL A 21 4.20 13.39 6.94
C VAL A 21 5.17 12.35 7.50
N ARG A 22 4.74 11.10 7.67
CA ARG A 22 5.58 9.98 8.13
C ARG A 22 6.55 9.48 7.07
N GLU A 23 6.15 9.45 5.81
CA GLU A 23 7.03 9.08 4.70
C GLU A 23 8.08 10.16 4.45
N ILE A 24 7.69 11.44 4.51
CA ILE A 24 8.64 12.58 4.44
C ILE A 24 9.63 12.52 5.60
N ALA A 25 9.15 12.19 6.81
CA ALA A 25 9.98 12.01 7.99
C ALA A 25 11.03 10.91 7.82
N ALA A 26 10.64 9.75 7.29
CA ALA A 26 11.54 8.64 7.03
C ALA A 26 12.60 8.99 5.97
N ALA A 27 12.21 9.67 4.89
CA ALA A 27 13.12 10.05 3.79
C ALA A 27 14.17 11.09 4.20
N HIS A 28 13.85 11.97 5.15
CA HIS A 28 14.72 13.06 5.59
C HIS A 28 15.32 12.85 6.99
N GLU A 29 15.23 11.64 7.54
CA GLU A 29 15.76 11.25 8.86
C GLU A 29 15.34 12.20 10.00
N VAL A 30 14.12 12.75 9.90
CA VAL A 30 13.55 13.66 10.91
C VAL A 30 12.26 13.10 11.48
N SER A 31 11.87 13.53 12.68
CA SER A 31 10.58 13.11 13.23
C SER A 31 9.42 13.83 12.53
N HIS A 32 8.35 13.10 12.22
CA HIS A 32 7.10 13.67 11.69
C HIS A 32 6.54 14.80 12.59
N THR A 33 6.78 14.73 13.90
CA THR A 33 6.41 15.77 14.87
C THR A 33 7.20 17.07 14.66
N ALA A 34 8.49 16.98 14.29
CA ALA A 34 9.32 18.14 13.97
C ALA A 34 8.82 18.84 12.70
N ILE A 35 8.42 18.06 11.68
CA ILE A 35 7.83 18.58 10.44
C ILE A 35 6.52 19.32 10.74
N ASN A 36 5.60 18.73 11.50
CA ASN A 36 4.32 19.38 11.85
C ASN A 36 4.50 20.67 12.67
N LYS A 37 5.46 20.70 13.60
CA LYS A 37 5.79 21.92 14.37
C LYS A 37 6.33 23.02 13.45
N ARG A 38 7.21 22.67 12.51
CA ARG A 38 7.77 23.58 11.52
C ARG A 38 6.69 24.12 10.60
N ALA A 39 5.84 23.24 10.06
CA ALA A 39 4.72 23.58 9.19
C ALA A 39 3.76 24.57 9.85
N LYS A 40 3.40 24.36 11.13
CA LYS A 40 2.53 25.27 11.87
C LYS A 40 3.18 26.63 12.14
N ARG A 41 4.49 26.66 12.40
CA ARG A 41 5.24 27.89 12.68
C ARG A 41 5.46 28.73 11.40
N ASP A 42 5.77 28.07 10.30
CA ASP A 42 6.15 28.68 9.03
C ASP A 42 4.97 28.75 8.03
N GLY A 43 3.75 28.42 8.49
CA GLY A 43 2.51 28.56 7.72
C GLY A 43 2.44 27.66 6.48
N TRP A 44 2.98 26.44 6.55
CA TRP A 44 2.93 25.51 5.42
C TRP A 44 1.52 24.94 5.28
N ASP A 45 0.90 25.25 4.14
CA ASP A 45 -0.41 24.73 3.77
C ASP A 45 -0.28 23.46 2.91
N ARG A 46 -1.17 22.49 3.14
CA ARG A 46 -1.17 21.18 2.48
C ARG A 46 -2.48 21.01 1.71
N ASP A 47 -2.59 21.73 0.59
CA ASP A 47 -3.80 21.74 -0.23
C ASP A 47 -3.52 21.44 -1.72
N LEU A 48 -3.03 20.23 -1.98
CA LEU A 48 -2.73 19.79 -3.35
C LEU A 48 -3.58 18.63 -3.84
N LYS A 49 -4.43 18.00 -3.01
CA LYS A 49 -5.30 16.91 -3.48
C LYS A 49 -6.39 17.41 -4.44
N ALA A 50 -6.97 18.58 -4.17
CA ALA A 50 -7.97 19.21 -5.04
C ALA A 50 -7.33 19.85 -6.29
N LYS A 51 -6.19 20.53 -6.12
CA LYS A 51 -5.47 21.20 -7.21
C LYS A 51 -4.79 20.23 -8.19
N ILE A 52 -4.25 19.09 -7.71
CA ILE A 52 -3.65 18.07 -8.59
C ILE A 52 -4.72 17.38 -9.44
N LYS A 53 -5.90 17.08 -8.87
CA LYS A 53 -7.02 16.52 -9.64
C LYS A 53 -7.51 17.51 -10.71
N ALA A 54 -7.73 18.77 -10.33
CA ALA A 54 -8.13 19.83 -11.27
C ALA A 54 -7.08 20.10 -12.36
N LYS A 55 -5.77 20.01 -12.02
CA LYS A 55 -4.67 20.23 -12.97
C LYS A 55 -4.44 19.03 -13.88
N ALA A 56 -4.68 17.80 -13.41
CA ALA A 56 -4.68 16.60 -14.25
C ALA A 56 -5.84 16.61 -15.27
N ASP A 57 -7.04 16.98 -14.83
CA ASP A 57 -8.22 17.11 -15.71
C ASP A 57 -8.04 18.25 -16.73
N ALA A 58 -7.41 19.36 -16.33
CA ALA A 58 -7.07 20.47 -17.22
C ALA A 58 -5.93 20.14 -18.22
N LEU A 59 -4.95 19.31 -17.82
CA LEU A 59 -3.84 18.89 -18.70
C LEU A 59 -4.27 17.89 -19.77
N VAL A 60 -5.27 17.06 -19.50
CA VAL A 60 -5.86 16.13 -20.48
C VAL A 60 -6.76 16.86 -21.47
N SER A 61 -7.39 17.97 -21.07
CA SER A 61 -8.29 18.77 -21.92
C SER A 61 -7.58 19.86 -22.74
N LYS A 62 -6.43 20.37 -22.29
CA LYS A 62 -5.78 21.54 -22.91
C LYS A 62 -4.52 21.20 -23.71
N ARG A 63 -4.66 20.28 -24.65
CA ARG A 63 -3.69 20.05 -25.73
C ARG A 63 -4.05 20.80 -27.02
N GLU A 64 -4.65 21.98 -26.89
CA GLU A 64 -4.76 22.97 -27.97
C GLU A 64 -4.50 24.41 -27.44
N VAL A 65 -3.54 25.08 -28.09
CA VAL A 65 -3.23 26.52 -28.21
C VAL A 65 -2.53 27.30 -27.04
N SER A 66 -1.21 27.50 -27.21
CA SER A 66 -0.36 28.74 -27.19
C SER A 66 -0.72 29.95 -26.28
N THR A 67 0.16 30.82 -25.71
CA THR A 67 1.64 31.04 -25.68
C THR A 67 2.00 32.04 -24.55
N GLU A 68 3.26 31.97 -24.09
CA GLU A 68 4.10 33.04 -23.48
C GLU A 68 3.61 33.85 -22.26
N VAL A 69 3.80 33.29 -21.05
CA VAL A 69 4.52 33.89 -19.89
C VAL A 69 4.81 32.75 -18.88
N SER A 70 5.79 31.86 -19.12
CA SER A 70 6.13 30.84 -18.09
C SER A 70 7.40 30.03 -18.33
N SER A 71 8.38 30.43 -19.16
CA SER A 71 9.46 29.49 -19.51
C SER A 71 10.28 29.00 -18.32
N LYS A 72 10.75 29.90 -17.43
CA LYS A 72 11.52 29.51 -16.24
C LYS A 72 10.70 28.88 -15.12
N GLN A 73 9.51 29.41 -14.81
CA GLN A 73 8.64 28.88 -13.75
C GLN A 73 7.98 27.55 -14.14
N ALA A 74 7.61 27.36 -15.42
CA ALA A 74 7.13 26.08 -15.91
C ALA A 74 8.25 25.04 -16.00
N GLU A 75 9.51 25.43 -16.21
CA GLU A 75 10.66 24.52 -16.10
C GLU A 75 10.87 24.05 -14.66
N THR A 76 10.84 24.97 -13.69
CA THR A 76 10.97 24.58 -12.27
C THR A 76 9.79 23.75 -11.80
N GLU A 77 8.57 24.09 -12.23
CA GLU A 77 7.37 23.32 -11.90
C GLU A 77 7.37 21.94 -12.60
N ARG A 78 7.82 21.85 -13.86
CA ARG A 78 7.98 20.55 -14.55
C ARG A 78 9.01 19.67 -13.86
N GLU A 79 10.16 20.21 -13.51
CA GLU A 79 11.22 19.47 -12.84
C GLU A 79 10.77 18.97 -11.45
N ILE A 80 10.04 19.80 -10.70
CA ILE A 80 9.43 19.39 -9.42
C ILE A 80 8.35 18.31 -9.63
N ILE A 81 7.53 18.42 -10.68
CA ILE A 81 6.50 17.41 -10.99
C ILE A 81 7.16 16.09 -11.40
N GLU A 82 8.19 16.13 -12.23
CA GLU A 82 8.87 14.94 -12.75
C GLU A 82 9.61 14.19 -11.64
N LEU A 83 10.37 14.89 -10.79
CA LEU A 83 11.02 14.29 -9.62
C LEU A 83 10.00 13.67 -8.65
N ASN A 84 8.89 14.36 -8.39
CA ASN A 84 7.84 13.79 -7.53
C ASN A 84 7.14 12.60 -8.19
N ALA A 85 6.91 12.63 -9.50
CA ALA A 85 6.33 11.53 -10.25
C ALA A 85 7.24 10.29 -10.21
N GLU A 86 8.55 10.48 -10.33
CA GLU A 86 9.54 9.40 -10.21
C GLU A 86 9.54 8.78 -8.81
N VAL A 87 9.52 9.60 -7.75
CA VAL A 87 9.42 9.10 -6.36
C VAL A 87 8.13 8.30 -6.15
N ILE A 88 6.99 8.80 -6.63
CA ILE A 88 5.70 8.09 -6.53
C ILE A 88 5.74 6.78 -7.32
N ALA A 89 6.31 6.79 -8.53
CA ALA A 89 6.46 5.60 -9.35
C ALA A 89 7.31 4.56 -8.64
N ASN A 90 8.45 4.97 -8.07
CA ASN A 90 9.35 4.10 -7.32
C ASN A 90 8.67 3.48 -6.10
N ILE A 91 7.90 4.27 -5.33
CA ILE A 91 7.12 3.76 -4.18
C ILE A 91 6.05 2.77 -4.64
N ARG A 92 5.28 3.11 -5.69
CA ARG A 92 4.25 2.21 -6.25
C ARG A 92 4.86 0.88 -6.72
N MET A 93 6.03 0.93 -7.37
CA MET A 93 6.75 -0.25 -7.81
C MET A 93 7.25 -1.09 -6.62
N ALA A 94 7.79 -0.46 -5.58
CA ALA A 94 8.20 -1.14 -4.36
C ALA A 94 7.01 -1.84 -3.67
N HIS A 95 5.90 -1.13 -3.48
CA HIS A 95 4.67 -1.71 -2.90
C HIS A 95 4.16 -2.90 -3.72
N ARG A 96 4.12 -2.80 -5.05
CA ARG A 96 3.74 -3.93 -5.93
C ARG A 96 4.67 -5.13 -5.72
N GLY A 97 5.97 -4.90 -5.59
CA GLY A 97 6.96 -5.94 -5.28
C GLY A 97 6.71 -6.62 -3.94
N ASP A 98 6.48 -5.85 -2.88
CA ASP A 98 6.23 -6.35 -1.53
C ASP A 98 4.92 -7.12 -1.42
N ILE A 99 3.85 -6.61 -2.03
CA ILE A 99 2.55 -7.28 -2.10
C ILE A 99 2.69 -8.63 -2.83
N SER A 100 3.36 -8.64 -3.98
CA SER A 100 3.60 -9.86 -4.75
C SER A 100 4.41 -10.89 -3.97
N ARG A 101 5.47 -10.45 -3.27
CA ARG A 101 6.26 -11.31 -2.38
C ARG A 101 5.43 -11.88 -1.25
N SER A 102 4.61 -11.04 -0.61
CA SER A 102 3.75 -11.45 0.50
C SER A 102 2.72 -12.48 0.05
N ARG A 103 2.07 -12.27 -1.11
CA ARG A 103 1.13 -13.23 -1.70
C ARG A 103 1.77 -14.58 -1.98
N ARG A 104 2.99 -14.59 -2.54
CA ARG A 104 3.74 -15.84 -2.75
C ARG A 104 4.03 -16.56 -1.43
N LEU A 105 4.42 -15.84 -0.39
CA LEU A 105 4.69 -16.43 0.92
C LEU A 105 3.41 -17.00 1.55
N THR A 106 2.29 -16.27 1.49
CA THR A 106 1.01 -16.75 2.01
C THR A 106 0.55 -18.01 1.30
N ASN A 107 0.70 -18.11 -0.03
CA ASN A 107 0.38 -19.34 -0.76
C ASN A 107 1.28 -20.51 -0.34
N LYS A 108 2.59 -20.30 -0.17
CA LYS A 108 3.49 -21.37 0.33
C LYS A 108 3.09 -21.88 1.73
N LEU A 109 2.63 -20.98 2.60
CA LEU A 109 2.15 -21.37 3.94
C LEU A 109 0.81 -22.10 3.87
N LEU A 110 -0.05 -21.79 2.88
CA LEU A 110 -1.24 -22.60 2.60
C LEU A 110 -0.84 -24.00 2.13
N ASP A 111 0.10 -24.12 1.20
CA ASP A 111 0.60 -25.42 0.70
C ASP A 111 1.16 -26.27 1.87
N GLU A 112 1.89 -25.66 2.80
CA GLU A 112 2.39 -26.33 4.00
C GLU A 112 1.23 -26.80 4.90
N LEU A 113 0.21 -25.96 5.09
CA LEU A 113 -0.97 -26.29 5.89
C LEU A 113 -1.80 -27.42 5.26
N GLU A 114 -1.91 -27.45 3.93
CA GLU A 114 -2.48 -28.55 3.16
C GLU A 114 -1.69 -29.83 3.44
N GLY A 115 -0.37 -29.79 3.31
CA GLY A 115 0.51 -30.93 3.61
C GLY A 115 0.35 -31.45 5.05
N LEU A 116 0.25 -30.57 6.05
CA LEU A 116 -0.01 -30.92 7.44
C LEU A 116 -1.40 -31.55 7.64
N THR A 117 -2.38 -31.15 6.83
CA THR A 117 -3.76 -31.63 6.93
C THR A 117 -3.92 -32.99 6.26
N ASP A 118 -3.35 -33.17 5.06
CA ASP A 118 -3.45 -34.40 4.27
C ASP A 118 -2.69 -35.56 4.91
N ASN A 119 -1.57 -35.27 5.57
CA ASN A 119 -0.67 -36.28 6.15
C ASN A 119 -0.88 -36.46 7.65
N ARG A 120 -2.06 -36.11 8.18
CA ARG A 120 -2.36 -36.13 9.62
C ARG A 120 -1.96 -37.43 10.31
N GLY A 121 -2.27 -38.58 9.72
CA GLY A 121 -1.94 -39.89 10.31
C GLY A 121 -0.43 -40.12 10.47
N LEU A 122 0.39 -39.64 9.52
CA LEU A 122 1.85 -39.75 9.61
C LEU A 122 2.40 -38.89 10.75
N PHE A 123 1.81 -37.71 10.98
CA PHE A 123 2.21 -36.85 12.10
C PHE A 123 1.79 -37.44 13.45
N GLU A 124 0.62 -38.08 13.53
CA GLU A 124 0.18 -38.81 14.72
C GLU A 124 1.12 -39.99 15.01
N GLU A 125 1.46 -40.82 14.02
CA GLU A 125 2.43 -41.92 14.15
C GLU A 125 3.81 -41.43 14.59
N LEU A 126 4.29 -40.33 14.02
CA LEU A 126 5.55 -39.71 14.45
C LEU A 126 5.49 -39.27 15.93
N GLY A 127 4.35 -38.75 16.39
CA GLY A 127 4.14 -38.42 17.80
C GLY A 127 4.20 -39.65 18.72
N GLU A 128 3.65 -40.77 18.27
CA GLU A 128 3.74 -42.04 19.01
C GLU A 128 5.20 -42.54 19.08
N LEU A 129 5.94 -42.48 17.97
CA LEU A 129 7.34 -42.89 17.90
C LEU A 129 8.27 -41.99 18.73
N MET A 130 7.99 -40.69 18.80
CA MET A 130 8.78 -39.72 19.57
C MET A 130 8.49 -39.73 21.07
N ARG A 131 7.51 -40.53 21.52
CA ARG A 131 7.07 -40.60 22.91
C ARG A 131 8.21 -41.06 23.81
N ASN A 132 8.59 -40.20 24.76
CA ASN A 132 9.67 -40.37 25.72
C ASN A 132 9.26 -39.79 27.08
N PRO A 133 8.43 -40.52 27.84
CA PRO A 133 7.94 -40.04 29.14
C PRO A 133 9.04 -40.06 30.20
N ASP A 134 8.99 -39.10 31.12
CA ASP A 134 9.81 -39.09 32.33
C ASP A 134 9.34 -40.14 33.36
N ASP A 135 10.03 -40.21 34.52
CA ASP A 135 9.70 -41.13 35.62
C ASP A 135 8.25 -40.97 36.15
N ASN A 136 7.62 -39.81 35.90
CA ASN A 136 6.24 -39.52 36.26
C ASN A 136 5.25 -39.77 35.10
N GLY A 137 5.72 -40.33 33.98
CA GLY A 137 4.90 -40.60 32.80
C GLY A 137 4.65 -39.37 31.91
N GLN A 138 5.28 -38.23 32.17
CA GLN A 138 5.04 -36.98 31.44
C GLN A 138 6.00 -36.81 30.27
N ASP A 139 5.49 -36.39 29.12
CA ASP A 139 6.31 -36.04 27.96
C ASP A 139 5.88 -34.68 27.41
N LYS A 140 6.30 -33.61 28.10
CA LYS A 140 5.92 -32.23 27.73
C LYS A 140 6.30 -31.85 26.31
N ARG A 141 7.37 -32.44 25.76
CA ARG A 141 7.81 -32.19 24.38
C ARG A 141 6.82 -32.80 23.40
N ASN A 142 6.44 -34.05 23.61
CA ASN A 142 5.47 -34.72 22.75
C ASN A 142 4.05 -34.16 22.95
N ASP A 143 3.67 -33.77 24.16
CA ASP A 143 2.39 -33.09 24.42
C ASP A 143 2.29 -31.78 23.61
N LEU A 144 3.37 -30.99 23.56
CA LEU A 144 3.43 -29.78 22.75
C LEU A 144 3.38 -30.10 21.25
N TYR A 145 4.10 -31.12 20.80
CA TYR A 145 4.05 -31.57 19.41
C TYR A 145 2.63 -31.96 19.00
N ASN A 146 1.96 -32.82 19.76
CA ASN A 146 0.58 -33.26 19.52
C ASN A 146 -0.39 -32.08 19.48
N LYS A 147 -0.18 -31.08 20.35
CA LYS A 147 -0.97 -29.84 20.33
C LYS A 147 -0.74 -29.00 19.08
N ILE A 148 0.48 -28.93 18.55
CA ILE A 148 0.79 -28.18 17.34
C ILE A 148 0.14 -28.84 16.10
N ILE A 149 0.15 -30.17 16.04
CA ILE A 149 -0.45 -30.93 14.95
C ILE A 149 -1.95 -31.18 15.15
N ASP A 150 -2.59 -30.56 16.14
CA ASP A 150 -4.02 -30.70 16.37
C ASP A 150 -4.86 -29.86 15.39
N LEU A 151 -6.17 -30.13 15.34
CA LEU A 151 -7.09 -29.41 14.47
C LEU A 151 -7.28 -27.94 14.89
N PRO A 152 -7.47 -27.60 16.19
CA PRO A 152 -7.52 -26.21 16.64
C PRO A 152 -6.35 -25.33 16.15
N GLY A 153 -5.11 -25.83 16.23
CA GLY A 153 -3.92 -25.13 15.74
C GLY A 153 -4.00 -24.84 14.25
N ARG A 154 -4.26 -25.87 13.43
CA ARG A 154 -4.38 -25.73 11.97
C ARG A 154 -5.50 -24.79 11.53
N THR A 155 -6.68 -24.91 12.13
CA THR A 155 -7.83 -24.05 11.78
C THR A 155 -7.59 -22.58 12.11
N LYS A 156 -6.87 -22.30 13.21
CA LYS A 156 -6.44 -20.95 13.55
C LYS A 156 -5.46 -20.41 12.50
N THR A 157 -4.45 -21.19 12.12
CA THR A 157 -3.50 -20.82 11.06
C THR A 157 -4.23 -20.55 9.73
N MET A 158 -5.17 -21.40 9.33
CA MET A 158 -5.98 -21.18 8.12
C MET A 158 -6.72 -19.84 8.15
N LYS A 159 -7.34 -19.50 9.29
CA LYS A 159 -8.05 -18.24 9.46
C LYS A 159 -7.11 -17.04 9.30
N GLU A 160 -5.95 -17.06 9.96
CA GLU A 160 -4.96 -15.99 9.88
C GLU A 160 -4.41 -15.82 8.44
N LEU A 161 -4.16 -16.92 7.73
CA LEU A 161 -3.77 -16.89 6.31
C LEU A 161 -4.88 -16.34 5.42
N ALA A 162 -6.15 -16.71 5.66
CA ALA A 162 -7.29 -16.20 4.92
C ALA A 162 -7.50 -14.68 5.13
N GLU A 163 -7.34 -14.18 6.35
CA GLU A 163 -7.38 -12.75 6.67
C GLU A 163 -6.22 -11.99 5.99
N THR A 164 -5.04 -12.61 5.96
CA THR A 164 -3.87 -12.08 5.25
C THR A 164 -4.14 -11.99 3.75
N LEU A 165 -4.66 -13.06 3.12
CA LEU A 165 -5.02 -13.08 1.70
C LEU A 165 -6.05 -12.03 1.35
N LYS A 166 -7.10 -11.88 2.16
CA LYS A 166 -8.12 -10.84 1.97
C LYS A 166 -7.49 -9.45 1.94
N THR A 167 -6.57 -9.17 2.86
CA THR A 167 -5.84 -7.90 2.92
C THR A 167 -4.95 -7.70 1.71
N LEU A 168 -4.18 -8.73 1.32
CA LEU A 168 -3.31 -8.68 0.15
C LEU A 168 -4.10 -8.46 -1.14
N VAL A 169 -5.24 -9.12 -1.33
CA VAL A 169 -6.11 -8.91 -2.50
C VAL A 169 -6.59 -7.45 -2.57
N ALA A 170 -7.00 -6.86 -1.44
CA ALA A 170 -7.39 -5.45 -1.41
C ALA A 170 -6.22 -4.53 -1.78
N LEU A 171 -5.02 -4.79 -1.24
CA LEU A 171 -3.81 -4.03 -1.57
C LEU A 171 -3.40 -4.19 -3.04
N GLU A 172 -3.54 -5.39 -3.62
CA GLU A 172 -3.30 -5.62 -5.05
C GLU A 172 -4.27 -4.80 -5.90
N ARG A 173 -5.56 -4.86 -5.59
CA ARG A 173 -6.57 -4.10 -6.32
C ARG A 173 -6.29 -2.59 -6.27
N GLN A 174 -5.83 -2.07 -5.14
CA GLN A 174 -5.39 -0.69 -5.01
C GLN A 174 -4.11 -0.40 -5.81
N ALA A 175 -3.09 -1.26 -5.71
CA ALA A 175 -1.81 -1.07 -6.38
C ALA A 175 -1.89 -1.14 -7.91
N TYR A 176 -2.88 -1.86 -8.45
CA TYR A 176 -3.18 -1.96 -9.89
C TYR A 176 -4.33 -1.05 -10.33
N ASP A 177 -4.79 -0.14 -9.47
CA ASP A 177 -5.90 0.78 -9.74
C ASP A 177 -7.20 0.06 -10.21
N LEU A 178 -7.41 -1.20 -9.80
CA LEU A 178 -8.58 -2.04 -10.10
C LEU A 178 -9.81 -1.70 -9.23
N ASP A 179 -9.63 -0.91 -8.18
CA ASP A 179 -10.69 -0.37 -7.33
C ASP A 179 -11.16 1.02 -7.77
N ALA A 180 -10.60 1.57 -8.85
CA ALA A 180 -11.19 2.72 -9.50
C ALA A 180 -12.57 2.32 -10.02
N LYS A 181 -13.62 2.58 -9.23
CA LYS A 181 -14.92 2.92 -9.81
C LYS A 181 -14.62 3.88 -10.94
N GLN A 182 -14.95 3.51 -12.17
CA GLN A 182 -14.90 4.41 -13.32
C GLN A 182 -15.43 5.76 -12.82
N GLY A 183 -14.57 6.77 -12.83
CA GLY A 183 -14.84 8.08 -12.27
C GLY A 183 -15.79 8.90 -13.15
N GLY A 184 -16.85 8.28 -13.66
CA GLY A 184 -18.09 8.92 -14.06
C GLY A 184 -19.19 8.19 -13.33
N SER A 185 -19.97 8.87 -12.50
CA SER A 185 -21.23 8.31 -12.03
C SER A 185 -22.04 7.92 -13.27
N GLU A 186 -22.85 6.85 -13.19
CA GLU A 186 -23.80 6.54 -14.27
C GLU A 186 -24.68 7.76 -14.61
N GLU A 187 -24.94 8.62 -13.61
CA GLU A 187 -25.53 9.94 -13.75
C GLU A 187 -24.74 10.88 -14.68
N ASP A 188 -23.41 10.96 -14.60
CA ASP A 188 -22.59 11.79 -15.51
C ASP A 188 -22.65 11.28 -16.95
N THR A 189 -22.71 9.96 -17.16
CA THR A 189 -22.88 9.37 -18.50
C THR A 189 -24.28 9.57 -19.06
N LEU A 190 -25.32 9.46 -18.22
CA LEU A 190 -26.71 9.71 -18.59
C LEU A 190 -26.96 11.20 -18.88
N SER A 191 -26.39 12.10 -18.08
CA SER A 191 -26.46 13.55 -18.31
C SER A 191 -25.78 13.95 -19.62
N LYS A 192 -24.61 13.37 -19.94
CA LYS A 192 -23.94 13.63 -21.23
C LYS A 192 -24.76 13.13 -22.42
N LEU A 193 -25.37 11.95 -22.32
CA LEU A 193 -26.24 11.42 -23.38
C LEU A 193 -27.51 12.26 -23.58
N MET A 194 -28.11 12.76 -22.49
CA MET A 194 -29.27 13.65 -22.55
C MET A 194 -28.92 15.02 -23.18
N ASP A 195 -27.74 15.56 -22.86
CA ASP A 195 -27.25 16.82 -23.43
C ASP A 195 -26.89 16.70 -24.92
N GLU A 196 -26.43 15.53 -25.37
CA GLU A 196 -26.20 15.26 -26.80
C GLU A 196 -27.52 15.12 -27.57
N LEU A 197 -28.49 14.36 -27.03
CA LEU A 197 -29.82 14.20 -27.64
C LEU A 197 -30.61 15.53 -27.72
N SER A 198 -30.39 16.45 -26.77
CA SER A 198 -31.05 17.76 -26.78
C SER A 198 -30.43 18.75 -27.77
N LYS A 199 -29.24 18.49 -28.32
CA LYS A 199 -28.60 19.36 -29.32
C LYS A 199 -28.99 19.00 -30.75
N ASP A 200 -29.47 17.78 -30.96
CA ASP A 200 -29.90 17.26 -32.26
C ASP A 200 -31.43 17.38 -32.50
N ALA A 201 -32.16 18.05 -31.60
CA ALA A 201 -33.59 18.36 -31.69
C ALA A 201 -33.82 19.88 -31.85
#